data_AF-A0A1T4VMA2-F1
#
_entry.id   AF-A0A1T4VMA2-F1
#
_cell.length_a   1.000
_cell.length_b   1.000
_cell.length_c   1.000
_cell.angle_alpha   90.00
_cell.angle_beta   90.00
_cell.angle_gamma   90.00
#
_symmetry.space_group_name_H-M   'P 1'
#
loop_
_entity.id
_entity.type
_entity.pdbx_description
1 polymer ?
#
loop_
_entity_poly.entity_id
_entity_poly.type
_entity_poly.pdbx_seq_one_letter_code
_entity_poly.pdbx_strand_id
1 'polypeptide(L)'
;MCMMEKKPAVKADGLVEGKDYIVAYSNNVNPGTAKVTITGKGDFSGKKEFSFVINMKKGDFSEVGITIKDKNYIYKVTKTGNKFGEVGEVKVIGLKKKSLKKINIATKVTIGGIKYKVTSIGVKAFKGNKKIIKLTIGKNVKTIGAYAFANCKKLKKVTINTKKLKKVGKKAFFRKGGKNISFKVPKSKKKAYKKLLKKAKTNKYVVK
;
A
#
# COMPACT_ATOMS: atom_id res chain seq x y z
N MET A 1 10.65 -1.27 -18.22
CA MET A 1 10.32 -0.03 -18.93
C MET A 1 11.44 0.95 -18.62
N CYS A 2 12.38 1.13 -19.55
CA CYS A 2 13.39 2.18 -19.42
C CYS A 2 12.68 3.53 -19.39
N MET A 3 13.00 4.36 -18.40
CA MET A 3 12.46 5.71 -18.31
C MET A 3 13.44 6.68 -18.95
N MET A 4 12.91 7.58 -19.78
CA MET A 4 13.70 8.51 -20.57
C MET A 4 13.95 9.79 -19.77
N GLU A 5 15.20 10.24 -19.74
CA GLU A 5 15.61 11.50 -19.11
C GLU A 5 14.85 12.69 -19.69
N LYS A 6 14.52 13.66 -18.82
CA LYS A 6 13.86 14.92 -19.17
C LYS A 6 14.91 16.01 -19.18
N LYS A 7 15.22 16.54 -20.35
CA LYS A 7 16.24 17.57 -20.56
C LYS A 7 15.60 18.78 -21.26
N PRO A 8 15.04 19.74 -20.52
CA PRO A 8 14.62 21.01 -21.10
C PRO A 8 15.79 21.66 -21.83
N ALA A 9 15.57 22.24 -23.01
CA ALA A 9 16.64 22.89 -23.76
C ALA A 9 17.18 24.10 -23.00
N VAL A 10 18.51 24.26 -22.99
CA VAL A 10 19.20 25.46 -22.50
C VAL A 10 19.66 26.28 -23.69
N LYS A 11 19.34 27.57 -23.70
CA LYS A 11 19.81 28.52 -24.70
C LYS A 11 20.58 29.62 -24.00
N ALA A 12 21.77 29.91 -24.50
CA ALA A 12 22.62 31.01 -24.06
C ALA A 12 23.08 31.78 -25.30
N ASP A 13 22.57 33.00 -25.47
CA ASP A 13 22.83 33.79 -26.67
C ASP A 13 24.31 34.18 -26.74
N GLY A 14 24.93 33.97 -27.90
CA GLY A 14 26.36 34.26 -28.12
C GLY A 14 27.35 33.26 -27.53
N LEU A 15 26.89 32.17 -26.89
CA LEU A 15 27.76 31.12 -26.33
C LEU A 15 27.46 29.75 -26.96
N VAL A 16 28.47 28.88 -27.06
CA VAL A 16 28.37 27.55 -27.66
C VAL A 16 28.50 26.44 -26.60
N GLU A 17 27.48 25.60 -26.47
CA GLU A 17 27.51 24.43 -25.58
C GLU A 17 28.61 23.44 -25.99
N GLY A 18 29.34 22.90 -25.01
CA GLY A 18 30.50 22.03 -25.19
C GLY A 18 31.82 22.77 -25.35
N LYS A 19 31.79 24.01 -25.86
CA LYS A 19 32.96 24.90 -25.99
C LYS A 19 33.05 25.88 -24.82
N ASP A 20 32.06 26.77 -24.70
CA ASP A 20 32.05 27.91 -23.77
C ASP A 20 31.36 27.56 -22.44
N TYR A 21 30.46 26.58 -22.45
CA TYR A 21 29.82 26.04 -21.25
C TYR A 21 29.43 24.58 -21.43
N ILE A 22 29.16 23.88 -20.33
CA ILE A 22 28.56 22.54 -20.32
C ILE A 22 27.24 22.56 -19.54
N VAL A 23 26.30 21.71 -19.96
CA VAL A 23 25.03 21.52 -19.26
C VAL A 23 24.96 20.12 -18.67
N ALA A 24 24.67 20.05 -17.36
CA ALA A 24 24.43 18.81 -16.65
C ALA A 24 23.02 18.80 -16.05
N TYR A 25 22.39 17.63 -16.04
CA TYR A 25 21.06 17.41 -15.46
C TYR A 25 21.16 16.40 -14.32
N SER A 26 20.38 16.62 -13.26
CA SER A 26 20.20 15.63 -12.19
C SER A 26 18.75 15.55 -11.75
N ASN A 27 18.38 14.40 -11.16
CA ASN A 27 17.01 14.08 -10.72
C ASN A 27 15.95 14.23 -11.83
N ASN A 28 16.35 14.00 -13.09
CA ASN A 28 15.55 14.34 -14.26
C ASN A 28 14.87 13.14 -14.95
N VAL A 29 14.75 12.01 -14.26
CA VAL A 29 14.04 10.82 -14.76
C VAL A 29 12.65 10.70 -14.13
N ASN A 30 12.58 10.78 -12.81
CA ASN A 30 11.36 10.58 -12.05
C ASN A 30 10.66 11.92 -11.75
N PRO A 31 9.34 11.91 -11.55
CA PRO A 31 8.61 13.07 -11.04
C PRO A 31 9.20 13.59 -9.73
N GLY A 32 9.28 14.92 -9.60
CA GLY A 32 9.96 15.60 -8.51
C GLY A 32 10.70 16.84 -8.99
N THR A 33 11.57 17.38 -8.14
CA THR A 33 12.40 18.55 -8.48
C THR A 33 13.70 18.08 -9.15
N ALA A 34 13.83 18.41 -10.43
CA ALA A 34 15.02 18.19 -11.22
C ALA A 34 15.88 19.46 -11.26
N LYS A 35 17.18 19.29 -11.48
CA LYS A 35 18.16 20.39 -11.52
C LYS A 35 18.87 20.42 -12.88
N VAL A 36 19.01 21.62 -13.42
CA VAL A 36 19.90 21.94 -14.54
C VAL A 36 21.08 22.72 -13.98
N THR A 37 22.30 22.33 -14.35
CA THR A 37 23.54 22.98 -13.98
C THR A 37 24.25 23.43 -15.24
N ILE A 38 24.54 24.73 -15.33
CA ILE A 38 25.34 25.32 -16.41
C ILE A 38 26.67 25.72 -15.79
N THR A 39 27.76 25.20 -16.35
CA THR A 39 29.12 25.47 -15.87
C THR A 39 29.91 26.06 -17.03
N GLY A 40 30.56 27.21 -16.80
CA GLY A 40 31.47 27.82 -17.77
C GLY A 40 32.64 26.88 -18.09
N LYS A 41 33.17 26.97 -19.30
CA LYS A 41 34.31 26.17 -19.79
C LYS A 41 35.23 27.06 -20.63
N GLY A 42 36.52 26.71 -20.69
CA GLY A 42 37.53 27.49 -21.41
C GLY A 42 37.83 28.80 -20.67
N ASP A 43 37.71 29.92 -21.36
CA ASP A 43 37.93 31.26 -20.80
C ASP A 43 36.78 31.72 -19.89
N PHE A 44 35.65 31.01 -19.92
CA PHE A 44 34.50 31.29 -19.07
C PHE A 44 34.51 30.40 -17.82
N SER A 45 34.19 30.96 -16.67
CA SER A 45 34.17 30.24 -15.39
C SER A 45 32.87 30.48 -14.61
N GLY A 46 32.73 29.79 -13.47
CA GLY A 46 31.54 29.87 -12.63
C GLY A 46 30.46 28.85 -12.99
N LYS A 47 29.40 28.85 -12.17
CA LYS A 47 28.32 27.86 -12.25
C LYS A 47 26.99 28.50 -11.89
N LYS A 48 25.95 28.21 -12.68
CA LYS A 48 24.57 28.58 -12.39
C LYS A 48 23.70 27.34 -12.33
N GLU A 49 22.78 27.30 -11.38
CA GLU A 49 21.84 26.20 -11.21
C GLU A 49 20.40 26.70 -11.30
N PHE A 50 19.59 25.93 -12.02
CA PHE A 50 18.15 26.13 -12.13
C PHE A 50 17.43 24.85 -11.71
N SER A 51 16.23 25.01 -11.14
CA SER A 51 15.38 23.88 -10.77
C SER A 51 14.09 23.90 -11.59
N PHE A 52 13.61 22.72 -11.96
CA PHE A 52 12.31 22.56 -12.62
C PHE A 52 11.55 21.37 -12.03
N VAL A 53 10.22 21.41 -12.13
CA VAL A 53 9.36 20.36 -11.57
C VAL A 53 8.90 19.42 -12.68
N ILE A 54 9.13 18.13 -12.49
CA ILE A 54 8.56 17.06 -13.31
C ILE A 54 7.27 16.60 -12.63
N ASN A 55 6.12 16.98 -13.18
CA ASN A 55 4.82 16.64 -12.62
C ASN A 55 4.39 15.20 -12.96
N MET A 56 3.72 14.52 -12.03
CA MET A 56 3.10 13.22 -12.29
C MET A 56 1.81 13.39 -13.10
N LYS A 57 1.62 12.57 -14.14
CA LYS A 57 0.35 12.51 -14.85
C LYS A 57 -0.69 11.74 -14.03
N LYS A 58 -1.94 12.19 -14.07
CA LYS A 58 -3.09 11.48 -13.48
C LYS A 58 -3.15 10.06 -14.05
N GLY A 59 -3.14 9.05 -13.18
CA GLY A 59 -3.06 7.62 -13.57
C GLY A 59 -1.68 6.97 -13.41
N ASP A 60 -0.61 7.75 -13.22
CA ASP A 60 0.72 7.24 -12.83
C ASP A 60 0.93 7.23 -11.31
N PHE A 61 0.03 7.88 -10.59
CA PHE A 61 -0.07 7.89 -9.15
C PHE A 61 -1.52 7.64 -8.72
N SER A 62 -1.69 7.27 -7.46
CA SER A 62 -3.02 7.15 -6.86
C SER A 62 -3.24 8.18 -5.78
N GLU A 63 -4.35 8.91 -5.89
CA GLU A 63 -4.78 9.83 -4.86
C GLU A 63 -5.31 9.08 -3.64
N VAL A 64 -5.04 9.64 -2.45
CA VAL A 64 -5.57 9.10 -1.20
C VAL A 64 -7.10 9.18 -1.21
N GLY A 65 -7.75 8.13 -0.72
CA GLY A 65 -9.21 8.08 -0.63
C GLY A 65 -9.91 7.39 -1.80
N ILE A 66 -9.25 7.26 -2.96
CA ILE A 66 -9.80 6.54 -4.11
C ILE A 66 -10.08 5.07 -3.75
N THR A 67 -11.20 4.56 -4.25
CA THR A 67 -11.57 3.15 -4.15
C THR A 67 -11.16 2.40 -5.40
N ILE A 68 -10.39 1.32 -5.23
CA ILE A 68 -9.84 0.53 -6.34
C ILE A 68 -10.33 -0.92 -6.21
N LYS A 69 -10.74 -1.51 -7.34
CA LYS A 69 -11.33 -2.84 -7.43
C LYS A 69 -10.38 -3.80 -8.15
N ASP A 70 -9.60 -4.59 -7.41
CA ASP A 70 -8.69 -5.59 -8.00
C ASP A 70 -9.13 -7.03 -7.67
N LYS A 71 -9.11 -7.91 -8.68
CA LYS A 71 -9.55 -9.31 -8.59
C LYS A 71 -10.88 -9.46 -7.87
N ASN A 72 -10.89 -10.05 -6.66
CA ASN A 72 -12.07 -10.25 -5.84
C ASN A 72 -12.26 -9.20 -4.74
N TYR A 73 -11.34 -8.26 -4.59
CA TYR A 73 -11.27 -7.35 -3.46
C TYR A 73 -11.60 -5.91 -3.86
N ILE A 74 -12.01 -5.15 -2.85
CA ILE A 74 -12.22 -3.71 -2.94
C ILE A 74 -11.28 -3.06 -1.93
N TYR A 75 -10.49 -2.11 -2.39
CA TYR A 75 -9.47 -1.40 -1.63
C TYR A 75 -9.78 0.08 -1.58
N LYS A 76 -9.37 0.76 -0.51
CA LYS A 76 -9.31 2.22 -0.42
C LYS A 76 -7.86 2.63 -0.23
N VAL A 77 -7.36 3.55 -1.04
CA VAL A 77 -6.00 4.09 -0.92
C VAL A 77 -5.90 4.92 0.36
N THR A 78 -4.87 4.65 1.16
CA THR A 78 -4.58 5.35 2.42
C THR A 78 -3.23 6.06 2.41
N LYS A 79 -2.35 5.74 1.46
CA LYS A 79 -1.13 6.49 1.16
C LYS A 79 -0.89 6.41 -0.33
N THR A 80 -0.60 7.55 -0.96
CA THR A 80 -0.23 7.63 -2.36
C THR A 80 0.98 6.76 -2.66
N GLY A 81 0.94 6.11 -3.81
CA GLY A 81 2.08 5.48 -4.44
C GLY A 81 2.04 5.81 -5.93
N ASN A 82 3.12 5.48 -6.62
CA ASN A 82 3.28 5.77 -8.04
C ASN A 82 3.95 4.60 -8.77
N LYS A 83 3.99 4.67 -10.11
CA LYS A 83 4.67 3.70 -10.96
C LYS A 83 6.21 3.81 -10.89
N PHE A 84 6.72 4.90 -10.33
CA PHE A 84 8.14 5.27 -10.25
C PHE A 84 8.86 4.73 -9.00
N GLY A 85 8.22 3.85 -8.23
CA GLY A 85 8.83 3.14 -7.11
C GLY A 85 8.31 3.54 -5.74
N GLU A 86 7.53 4.61 -5.63
CA GLU A 86 6.87 4.96 -4.38
C GLU A 86 5.75 3.97 -4.06
N VAL A 87 5.93 3.21 -2.98
CA VAL A 87 4.97 2.19 -2.56
C VAL A 87 3.87 2.84 -1.71
N GLY A 88 2.65 2.81 -2.25
CA GLY A 88 1.46 3.28 -1.54
C GLY A 88 1.00 2.33 -0.44
N GLU A 89 -0.05 2.73 0.28
CA GLU A 89 -0.74 1.88 1.25
C GLU A 89 -2.24 1.80 0.94
N VAL A 90 -2.84 0.64 1.17
CA VAL A 90 -4.27 0.41 0.99
C VAL A 90 -4.91 -0.25 2.21
N LYS A 91 -6.20 0.05 2.37
CA LYS A 91 -7.14 -0.61 3.28
C LYS A 91 -8.06 -1.52 2.47
N VAL A 92 -8.20 -2.78 2.86
CA VAL A 92 -9.20 -3.65 2.24
C VAL A 92 -10.57 -3.33 2.82
N ILE A 93 -11.50 -2.87 1.98
CA ILE A 93 -12.85 -2.47 2.39
C ILE A 93 -13.93 -3.49 2.00
N GLY A 94 -13.59 -4.53 1.24
CA GLY A 94 -14.48 -5.68 1.08
C GLY A 94 -14.16 -6.60 -0.09
N LEU A 95 -15.18 -7.33 -0.54
CA LEU A 95 -15.14 -8.22 -1.71
C LEU A 95 -16.09 -7.70 -2.80
N LYS A 96 -15.74 -7.96 -4.06
CA LYS A 96 -16.63 -7.73 -5.21
C LYS A 96 -17.84 -8.66 -5.16
N LYS A 97 -17.64 -9.93 -4.76
CA LYS A 97 -18.70 -10.95 -4.63
C LYS A 97 -18.55 -11.73 -3.32
N LYS A 98 -19.66 -11.99 -2.62
CA LYS A 98 -19.70 -12.72 -1.33
C LYS A 98 -19.70 -14.25 -1.48
N SER A 99 -19.02 -14.76 -2.51
CA SER A 99 -19.01 -16.19 -2.87
C SER A 99 -17.84 -16.97 -2.27
N LEU A 100 -16.77 -16.29 -1.87
CA LEU A 100 -15.49 -16.93 -1.54
C LEU A 100 -15.52 -17.71 -0.22
N LYS A 101 -15.03 -18.96 -0.28
CA LYS A 101 -14.80 -19.83 0.90
C LYS A 101 -13.45 -19.57 1.57
N LYS A 102 -12.44 -19.09 0.82
CA LYS A 102 -11.10 -18.78 1.31
C LYS A 102 -10.74 -17.35 0.94
N ILE A 103 -10.28 -16.58 1.92
CA ILE A 103 -9.81 -15.21 1.74
C ILE A 103 -8.34 -15.12 2.14
N ASN A 104 -7.55 -14.46 1.30
CA ASN A 104 -6.15 -14.14 1.55
C ASN A 104 -5.94 -12.63 1.39
N ILE A 105 -5.82 -11.93 2.52
CA ILE A 105 -5.43 -10.52 2.54
C ILE A 105 -3.91 -10.47 2.35
N ALA A 106 -3.48 -10.19 1.13
CA ALA A 106 -2.07 -10.19 0.74
C ALA A 106 -1.24 -9.17 1.54
N THR A 107 0.09 -9.34 1.53
CA THR A 107 1.01 -8.38 2.17
C THR A 107 1.18 -7.12 1.33
N LYS A 108 1.17 -7.29 0.01
CA LYS A 108 1.25 -6.27 -1.03
C LYS A 108 0.36 -6.67 -2.19
N VAL A 109 -0.10 -5.69 -2.96
CA VAL A 109 -0.82 -5.86 -4.22
C VAL A 109 -0.28 -4.85 -5.24
N THR A 110 -0.33 -5.19 -6.53
CA THR A 110 0.02 -4.28 -7.62
C THR A 110 -1.25 -4.01 -8.42
N ILE A 111 -1.64 -2.74 -8.55
CA ILE A 111 -2.85 -2.34 -9.27
C ILE A 111 -2.50 -1.19 -10.21
N GLY A 112 -2.74 -1.34 -11.51
CA GLY A 112 -2.38 -0.33 -12.51
C GLY A 112 -0.88 0.01 -12.53
N GLY A 113 0.00 -0.98 -12.28
CA GLY A 113 1.45 -0.78 -12.19
C GLY A 113 1.96 -0.19 -10.87
N ILE A 114 1.07 0.28 -10.00
CA ILE A 114 1.44 0.87 -8.70
C ILE A 114 1.44 -0.22 -7.61
N LYS A 115 2.51 -0.26 -6.80
CA LYS A 115 2.64 -1.21 -5.69
C LYS A 115 2.03 -0.63 -4.42
N TYR A 116 1.20 -1.44 -3.74
CA TYR A 116 0.57 -1.07 -2.46
C TYR A 116 0.87 -2.08 -1.37
N LYS A 117 1.22 -1.60 -0.17
CA LYS A 117 1.19 -2.39 1.07
C LYS A 117 -0.24 -2.45 1.59
N VAL A 118 -0.73 -3.64 1.91
CA VAL A 118 -2.05 -3.79 2.55
C VAL A 118 -1.87 -3.65 4.06
N THR A 119 -2.24 -2.50 4.62
CA THR A 119 -1.93 -2.17 6.01
C THR A 119 -3.13 -2.19 6.94
N SER A 120 -4.35 -2.23 6.42
CA SER A 120 -5.55 -2.31 7.26
C SER A 120 -6.72 -3.04 6.60
N ILE A 121 -7.64 -3.49 7.45
CA ILE A 121 -8.94 -4.04 7.06
C ILE A 121 -10.01 -3.09 7.56
N GLY A 122 -10.90 -2.67 6.67
CA GLY A 122 -11.92 -1.65 6.93
C GLY A 122 -13.02 -2.07 7.90
N VAL A 123 -13.73 -1.06 8.39
CA VAL A 123 -14.96 -1.25 9.17
C VAL A 123 -15.98 -1.99 8.31
N LYS A 124 -16.62 -3.03 8.87
CA LYS A 124 -17.62 -3.87 8.18
C LYS A 124 -17.14 -4.52 6.86
N ALA A 125 -15.84 -4.54 6.56
CA ALA A 125 -15.33 -4.89 5.22
C ALA A 125 -15.84 -6.24 4.68
N PHE A 126 -15.91 -7.25 5.55
CA PHE A 126 -16.39 -8.58 5.24
C PHE A 126 -17.67 -8.94 6.02
N LYS A 127 -18.40 -7.95 6.57
CA LYS A 127 -19.60 -8.19 7.39
C LYS A 127 -20.64 -9.02 6.61
N GLY A 128 -21.14 -10.06 7.26
CA GLY A 128 -22.21 -10.92 6.72
C GLY A 128 -21.77 -11.86 5.60
N ASN A 129 -20.47 -12.03 5.36
CA ASN A 129 -20.00 -13.03 4.40
C ASN A 129 -20.20 -14.45 4.96
N LYS A 130 -21.34 -15.05 4.63
CA LYS A 130 -21.76 -16.36 5.16
C LYS A 130 -20.93 -17.54 4.61
N LYS A 131 -20.21 -17.38 3.51
CA LYS A 131 -19.46 -18.46 2.84
C LYS A 131 -17.99 -18.61 3.26
N ILE A 132 -17.38 -17.60 3.89
CA ILE A 132 -15.95 -17.65 4.27
C ILE A 132 -15.73 -18.71 5.34
N ILE A 133 -14.77 -19.60 5.11
CA ILE A 133 -14.34 -20.66 6.02
C ILE A 133 -12.93 -20.40 6.55
N LYS A 134 -12.03 -19.96 5.67
CA LYS A 134 -10.60 -19.74 5.97
C LYS A 134 -10.22 -18.29 5.62
N LEU A 135 -9.54 -17.62 6.55
CA LEU A 135 -9.00 -16.28 6.37
C LEU A 135 -7.50 -16.28 6.66
N THR A 136 -6.71 -15.69 5.76
CA THR A 136 -5.29 -15.39 5.99
C THR A 136 -5.09 -13.88 5.98
N ILE A 137 -4.43 -13.35 7.01
CA ILE A 137 -4.08 -11.93 7.15
C ILE A 137 -2.58 -11.75 6.93
N GLY A 138 -2.20 -10.95 5.93
CA GLY A 138 -0.83 -10.69 5.52
C GLY A 138 0.03 -9.98 6.56
N LYS A 139 1.34 -10.03 6.36
CA LYS A 139 2.38 -9.55 7.29
C LYS A 139 2.36 -8.04 7.60
N ASN A 140 1.77 -7.22 6.72
CA ASN A 140 1.77 -5.75 6.84
C ASN A 140 0.55 -5.16 7.55
N VAL A 141 -0.47 -5.98 7.86
CA VAL A 141 -1.71 -5.48 8.46
C VAL A 141 -1.45 -5.01 9.89
N LYS A 142 -1.78 -3.75 10.16
CA LYS A 142 -1.66 -3.06 11.45
C LYS A 142 -3.00 -2.96 12.18
N THR A 143 -4.11 -2.91 11.45
CA THR A 143 -5.44 -2.65 12.02
C THR A 143 -6.54 -3.48 11.38
N ILE A 144 -7.44 -4.01 12.20
CA ILE A 144 -8.70 -4.64 11.78
C ILE A 144 -9.87 -3.78 12.28
N GLY A 145 -10.72 -3.32 11.39
CA GLY A 145 -11.84 -2.42 11.69
C GLY A 145 -12.94 -3.06 12.55
N ALA A 146 -13.79 -2.20 13.12
CA ALA A 146 -14.98 -2.66 13.84
C ALA A 146 -15.89 -3.46 12.91
N TYR A 147 -16.47 -4.55 13.42
CA TYR A 147 -17.34 -5.44 12.66
C TYR A 147 -16.77 -6.01 11.35
N ALA A 148 -15.44 -5.95 11.14
CA ALA A 148 -14.81 -6.31 9.86
C ALA A 148 -15.23 -7.70 9.35
N PHE A 149 -15.35 -8.69 10.23
CA PHE A 149 -15.78 -10.06 9.94
C PHE A 149 -17.03 -10.45 10.75
N ALA A 150 -17.84 -9.46 11.15
CA ALA A 150 -19.04 -9.73 11.92
C ALA A 150 -20.04 -10.57 11.10
N ASN A 151 -20.65 -11.56 11.74
CA ASN A 151 -21.62 -12.49 11.13
C ASN A 151 -21.07 -13.33 9.96
N CYS A 152 -19.75 -13.53 9.89
CA CYS A 152 -19.15 -14.55 9.02
C CYS A 152 -19.37 -15.96 9.61
N LYS A 153 -20.60 -16.48 9.51
CA LYS A 153 -21.07 -17.68 10.24
C LYS A 153 -20.24 -18.94 10.00
N LYS A 154 -19.69 -19.14 8.79
CA LYS A 154 -18.88 -20.33 8.44
C LYS A 154 -17.38 -20.17 8.75
N LEU A 155 -16.93 -19.01 9.25
CA LEU A 155 -15.50 -18.76 9.50
C LEU A 155 -15.00 -19.63 10.64
N LYS A 156 -14.08 -20.55 10.34
CA LYS A 156 -13.52 -21.52 11.29
C LYS A 156 -12.04 -21.28 11.59
N LYS A 157 -11.26 -20.89 10.59
CA LYS A 157 -9.79 -20.76 10.70
C LYS A 157 -9.34 -19.37 10.28
N VAL A 158 -8.62 -18.68 11.15
CA VAL A 158 -8.00 -17.38 10.88
C VAL A 158 -6.50 -17.48 11.13
N THR A 159 -5.71 -17.29 10.09
CA THR A 159 -4.24 -17.24 10.17
C THR A 159 -3.78 -15.79 10.15
N ILE A 160 -3.09 -15.35 11.19
CA ILE A 160 -2.54 -14.01 11.31
C ILE A 160 -1.03 -14.10 11.08
N ASN A 161 -0.53 -13.58 9.95
CA ASN A 161 0.90 -13.59 9.62
C ASN A 161 1.61 -12.30 10.06
N THR A 162 0.87 -11.22 10.30
CA THR A 162 1.44 -9.96 10.81
C THR A 162 1.97 -10.13 12.22
N LYS A 163 3.15 -9.56 12.47
CA LYS A 163 3.67 -9.27 13.81
C LYS A 163 3.40 -7.81 14.23
N LYS A 164 2.76 -7.03 13.35
CA LYS A 164 2.55 -5.57 13.44
C LYS A 164 1.11 -5.18 13.78
N LEU A 165 0.22 -6.14 14.06
CA LEU A 165 -1.17 -5.84 14.45
C LEU A 165 -1.20 -5.06 15.78
N LYS A 166 -1.72 -3.84 15.72
CA LYS A 166 -1.84 -2.92 16.87
C LYS A 166 -3.27 -2.82 17.39
N LYS A 167 -4.27 -2.85 16.50
CA LYS A 167 -5.67 -2.57 16.88
C LYS A 167 -6.66 -3.53 16.19
N VAL A 168 -7.61 -4.04 16.97
CA VAL A 168 -8.77 -4.81 16.49
C VAL A 168 -10.05 -4.15 17.00
N GLY A 169 -10.93 -3.77 16.08
CA GLY A 169 -12.15 -3.03 16.39
C GLY A 169 -13.20 -3.85 17.16
N LYS A 170 -14.15 -3.15 17.77
CA LYS A 170 -15.28 -3.75 18.50
C LYS A 170 -16.01 -4.74 17.58
N LYS A 171 -16.32 -5.93 18.11
CA LYS A 171 -17.09 -6.98 17.42
C LYS A 171 -16.50 -7.38 16.05
N ALA A 172 -15.20 -7.18 15.81
CA ALA A 172 -14.56 -7.49 14.53
C ALA A 172 -14.81 -8.94 14.08
N PHE A 173 -14.84 -9.90 15.00
CA PHE A 173 -15.13 -11.32 14.73
C PHE A 173 -16.40 -11.80 15.45
N PHE A 174 -17.33 -10.89 15.76
CA PHE A 174 -18.58 -11.24 16.44
C PHE A 174 -19.51 -12.07 15.53
N ARG A 175 -20.27 -12.98 16.13
CA ARG A 175 -21.22 -13.84 15.44
C ARG A 175 -22.23 -14.41 16.41
N LYS A 176 -23.51 -14.35 16.05
CA LYS A 176 -24.61 -14.99 16.78
C LYS A 176 -24.54 -16.51 16.53
N GLY A 177 -24.46 -17.33 17.59
CA GLY A 177 -24.49 -18.80 17.52
C GLY A 177 -23.30 -19.49 16.82
N GLY A 178 -22.12 -18.86 16.75
CA GLY A 178 -20.99 -19.38 15.96
C GLY A 178 -20.03 -20.31 16.73
N LYS A 179 -19.67 -21.47 16.12
CA LYS A 179 -18.66 -22.45 16.62
C LYS A 179 -17.25 -21.86 16.78
N ASN A 180 -16.47 -22.17 17.82
CA ASN A 180 -15.14 -21.58 18.10
C ASN A 180 -14.20 -21.36 16.89
N ILE A 181 -13.79 -20.10 16.62
CA ILE A 181 -12.75 -19.76 15.62
C ILE A 181 -11.41 -20.18 16.19
N SER A 182 -10.60 -20.87 15.39
CA SER A 182 -9.18 -21.10 15.68
C SER A 182 -8.34 -19.98 15.07
N PHE A 183 -7.58 -19.28 15.90
CA PHE A 183 -6.60 -18.29 15.48
C PHE A 183 -5.20 -18.91 15.48
N LYS A 184 -4.58 -19.00 14.30
CA LYS A 184 -3.16 -19.35 14.14
C LYS A 184 -2.34 -18.05 14.12
N VAL A 185 -1.55 -17.80 15.16
CA VAL A 185 -0.83 -16.54 15.39
C VAL A 185 0.68 -16.77 15.55
N PRO A 186 1.55 -15.77 15.28
CA PRO A 186 2.98 -15.93 15.48
C PRO A 186 3.31 -16.21 16.95
N LYS A 187 4.20 -17.16 17.23
CA LYS A 187 4.60 -17.55 18.60
C LYS A 187 4.87 -16.33 19.51
N SER A 188 5.70 -15.38 19.04
CA SER A 188 6.08 -14.18 19.79
C SER A 188 4.96 -13.16 20.03
N LYS A 189 3.80 -13.30 19.37
CA LYS A 189 2.65 -12.39 19.52
C LYS A 189 1.42 -13.06 20.13
N LYS A 190 1.51 -14.33 20.55
CA LYS A 190 0.37 -15.09 21.12
C LYS A 190 -0.35 -14.34 22.25
N LYS A 191 0.39 -13.90 23.28
CA LYS A 191 -0.16 -13.19 24.45
C LYS A 191 -0.81 -11.86 24.06
N ALA A 192 -0.11 -11.04 23.27
CA ALA A 192 -0.63 -9.76 22.79
C ALA A 192 -1.91 -9.92 21.93
N TYR A 193 -1.92 -10.89 21.01
CA TYR A 193 -3.04 -11.08 20.10
C TYR A 193 -4.25 -11.72 20.79
N LYS A 194 -4.05 -12.57 21.80
CA LYS A 194 -5.14 -13.03 22.69
C LYS A 194 -5.86 -11.84 23.34
N LYS A 195 -5.12 -10.84 23.84
CA LYS A 195 -5.70 -9.61 24.41
C LYS A 195 -6.50 -8.81 23.37
N LEU A 196 -5.93 -8.60 22.17
CA LEU A 196 -6.61 -7.85 21.09
C LEU A 196 -7.85 -8.57 20.55
N LEU A 197 -7.82 -9.90 20.50
CA LEU A 197 -8.88 -10.74 19.94
C LEU A 197 -9.87 -11.26 21.00
N LYS A 198 -9.77 -10.81 22.26
CA LYS A 198 -10.67 -11.26 23.36
C LYS A 198 -12.16 -11.15 23.00
N LYS A 199 -12.52 -10.12 22.24
CA LYS A 199 -13.91 -9.87 21.78
C LYS A 199 -14.41 -10.88 20.74
N ALA A 200 -13.56 -11.76 20.23
CA ALA A 200 -13.95 -12.90 19.40
C ALA A 200 -14.51 -14.08 20.21
N LYS A 201 -14.44 -14.02 21.56
CA LYS A 201 -14.97 -15.04 22.48
C LYS A 201 -14.54 -16.47 22.09
N THR A 202 -13.24 -16.70 21.99
CA THR A 202 -12.65 -18.01 21.69
C THR A 202 -11.41 -18.25 22.54
N ASN A 203 -11.15 -19.52 22.87
CA ASN A 203 -9.95 -19.97 23.57
C ASN A 203 -8.95 -20.68 22.65
N LYS A 204 -9.30 -20.91 21.37
CA LYS A 204 -8.49 -21.69 20.42
C LYS A 204 -7.42 -20.83 19.73
N TYR A 205 -6.24 -20.72 20.36
CA TYR A 205 -5.07 -20.03 19.81
C TYR A 205 -3.91 -21.01 19.59
N VAL A 206 -3.58 -21.23 18.32
CA VAL A 206 -2.50 -22.12 17.89
C VAL A 206 -1.30 -21.27 17.48
N VAL A 207 -0.10 -21.65 17.92
CA VAL A 207 1.12 -20.96 17.50
C VAL A 207 1.57 -21.43 16.12
N LYS A 208 2.31 -20.57 15.44
CA LYS A 208 3.00 -20.85 14.18
C LYS A 208 4.35 -20.17 14.18
#